data_AF-A0A7L2NBT0-F1
#
_entry.id   AF-A0A7L2NBT0-F1
#
_cell.length_a   1.000
_cell.length_b   1.000
_cell.length_c   1.000
_cell.angle_alpha   90.00
_cell.angle_beta   90.00
_cell.angle_gamma   90.00
#
_symmetry.space_group_name_H-M   'P 1'
#
loop_
_entity.id
_entity.type
_entity.pdbx_description
1 polymer ?
#
loop_
_entity_poly.entity_id
_entity_poly.type
_entity_poly.pdbx_seq_one_letter_code
_entity_poly.pdbx_strand_id
1 'polypeptide(L)'
;ADFGLFAQLPPEQMRWSSVAGISGWMAPELMKGQPYGPKVDIWALGIVGIEMVEREVPYWNETSVSPQLLIATEGIPKLRQPKLLSSLLRDFLSCCLQTDEARRWSAKELLQ
;
A
#
# COMPACT_ATOMS: atom_id res chain seq x y z
N ALA A 1 12.81 -12.35 -8.34
CA ALA A 1 12.58 -11.56 -7.12
C ALA A 1 13.55 -10.39 -7.15
N ASP A 2 13.07 -9.18 -6.91
CA ASP A 2 13.89 -7.95 -6.88
C ASP A 2 13.88 -7.40 -5.46
N PHE A 3 15.06 -7.38 -4.81
CA PHE A 3 15.26 -6.85 -3.46
C PHE A 3 16.13 -5.58 -3.47
N GLY A 4 16.30 -4.93 -4.63
CA GLY A 4 17.17 -3.77 -4.78
C GLY A 4 16.80 -2.55 -3.93
N LEU A 5 15.60 -2.54 -3.34
CA LEU A 5 15.08 -1.50 -2.44
C LEU A 5 14.87 -1.99 -1.00
N PHE A 6 15.35 -3.19 -0.66
CA PHE A 6 15.22 -3.73 0.70
C PHE A 6 16.11 -2.96 1.68
N ALA A 7 15.60 -2.74 2.89
CA ALA A 7 16.34 -2.12 3.98
C ALA A 7 16.31 -3.01 5.24
N GLN A 8 17.47 -3.24 5.88
CA GLN A 8 17.59 -4.04 7.10
C GLN A 8 17.53 -3.18 8.36
N LEU A 9 16.42 -3.22 9.12
CA LEU A 9 16.28 -2.44 10.35
C LEU A 9 17.29 -2.96 11.39
N PRO A 10 18.23 -2.13 11.87
CA PRO A 10 19.02 -2.48 13.05
C PRO A 10 18.07 -2.73 14.24
N PRO A 11 18.41 -3.66 15.17
CA PRO A 11 17.55 -3.97 16.31
C PRO A 11 17.18 -2.75 17.18
N GLU A 12 18.04 -1.72 17.19
CA GLU A 12 17.85 -0.48 17.94
C GLU A 12 16.96 0.55 17.24
N GLN A 13 16.64 0.35 15.96
CA GLN A 13 15.91 1.30 15.14
C GLN A 13 14.58 0.70 14.68
N MET A 14 13.47 1.29 15.11
CA MET A 14 12.13 0.75 14.84
C MET A 14 11.51 1.26 13.54
N ARG A 15 12.07 2.34 12.96
CA ARG A 15 11.51 3.05 11.79
C ARG A 15 12.58 3.66 10.89
N TRP A 16 12.23 3.80 9.61
CA TRP A 16 13.06 4.36 8.55
C TRP A 16 12.66 5.78 8.15
N SER A 17 13.57 6.54 7.52
CA SER A 17 13.30 7.91 7.03
C SER A 17 13.66 8.14 5.54
N SER A 18 14.25 7.17 4.86
CA SER A 18 14.64 7.27 3.44
C SER A 18 13.47 7.02 2.49
N VAL A 19 13.28 7.86 1.48
CA VAL A 19 12.27 7.65 0.44
C VAL A 19 12.83 6.71 -0.62
N ALA A 20 12.31 5.48 -0.68
CA ALA A 20 12.63 4.50 -1.73
C ALA A 20 11.33 3.79 -2.18
N GLY A 21 11.05 3.77 -3.49
CA GLY A 21 9.88 3.09 -4.04
C GLY A 21 9.51 3.57 -5.45
N ILE A 22 8.94 2.67 -6.27
CA ILE A 22 8.28 3.06 -7.51
C ILE A 22 6.91 3.66 -7.14
N SER A 23 6.69 4.88 -7.58
CA SER A 23 5.58 5.80 -7.28
C SER A 23 4.21 5.21 -6.89
N GLY A 24 3.74 4.14 -7.55
CA GLY A 24 2.35 3.63 -7.42
C GLY A 24 2.04 2.77 -6.19
N TRP A 25 3.04 2.18 -5.53
CA TRP A 25 2.83 1.20 -4.44
C TRP A 25 3.20 1.75 -3.05
N MET A 26 3.60 3.01 -2.96
CA MET A 26 4.10 3.60 -1.72
C MET A 26 2.96 3.83 -0.72
N ALA A 27 3.21 3.56 0.56
CA ALA A 27 2.26 3.87 1.62
C ALA A 27 2.17 5.40 1.87
N PRO A 28 1.04 5.92 2.37
CA PRO A 28 0.86 7.36 2.60
C PRO A 28 1.92 7.99 3.52
N GLU A 29 2.37 7.27 4.54
CA GLU A 29 3.42 7.71 5.46
C GLU A 29 4.78 7.88 4.75
N LEU A 30 5.10 7.00 3.80
CA LEU A 30 6.33 7.05 3.02
C LEU A 30 6.33 8.24 2.06
N MET A 31 5.17 8.55 1.46
CA MET A 31 4.99 9.74 0.61
C MET A 31 5.14 11.05 1.38
N LYS A 32 4.76 11.05 2.66
CA LYS A 32 4.89 12.21 3.57
C LYS A 32 6.29 12.34 4.16
N GLY A 33 7.23 11.44 3.83
CA GLY A 33 8.57 11.40 4.45
C GLY A 33 8.53 11.13 5.95
N GLN A 34 7.45 10.49 6.44
CA GLN A 34 7.30 10.18 7.85
C GLN A 34 8.06 8.89 8.20
N PRO A 35 8.46 8.72 9.47
CA PRO A 35 9.05 7.47 9.93
C PRO A 35 8.12 6.29 9.66
N TYR A 36 8.61 5.28 8.94
CA TYR A 36 7.80 4.15 8.51
C TYR A 36 8.32 2.80 9.03
N GLY A 37 7.40 1.84 9.23
CA GLY A 37 7.69 0.48 9.65
C GLY A 37 7.34 -0.58 8.59
N PRO A 38 7.39 -1.88 8.92
CA PRO A 38 7.13 -2.97 7.98
C PRO A 38 5.72 -2.98 7.36
N LYS A 39 4.77 -2.26 7.95
CA LYS A 39 3.40 -2.16 7.43
C LYS A 39 3.29 -1.40 6.11
N VAL A 40 4.37 -0.76 5.63
CA VAL A 40 4.41 -0.21 4.26
C VAL A 40 4.31 -1.31 3.20
N ASP A 41 4.87 -2.49 3.47
CA ASP A 41 4.79 -3.63 2.55
C ASP A 41 3.37 -4.21 2.48
N ILE A 42 2.61 -4.10 3.58
CA ILE A 42 1.19 -4.50 3.61
C ILE A 42 0.34 -3.58 2.73
N TRP A 43 0.65 -2.28 2.70
CA TRP A 43 0.00 -1.37 1.77
C TRP A 43 0.31 -1.74 0.33
N ALA A 44 1.60 -1.95 0.02
CA ALA A 44 2.03 -2.37 -1.31
C ALA A 44 1.35 -3.67 -1.76
N LEU A 45 1.19 -4.64 -0.84
CA LEU A 45 0.43 -5.87 -1.07
C LEU A 45 -1.04 -5.61 -1.41
N GLY A 46 -1.69 -4.66 -0.74
CA GLY A 46 -3.05 -4.24 -1.07
C GLY A 46 -3.17 -3.67 -2.48
N ILE A 47 -2.21 -2.83 -2.89
CA ILE A 47 -2.17 -2.27 -4.25
C ILE A 47 -1.97 -3.37 -5.29
N VAL A 48 -1.06 -4.32 -5.05
CA VAL A 48 -0.87 -5.50 -5.89
C VAL A 48 -2.15 -6.35 -5.95
N GLY A 49 -2.87 -6.47 -4.83
CA GLY A 49 -4.15 -7.17 -4.80
C GLY A 49 -5.20 -6.52 -5.71
N ILE A 50 -5.26 -5.19 -5.75
CA ILE A 50 -6.12 -4.47 -6.72
C ILE A 50 -5.62 -4.71 -8.15
N GLU A 51 -4.32 -4.60 -8.39
CA GLU A 51 -3.71 -4.84 -9.70
C GLU A 51 -4.03 -6.24 -10.24
N MET A 52 -4.00 -7.28 -9.40
CA MET A 52 -4.36 -8.64 -9.80
C MET A 52 -5.83 -8.77 -10.22
N VAL A 53 -6.73 -8.03 -9.57
CA VAL A 53 -8.16 -8.06 -9.83
C VAL A 53 -8.51 -7.23 -11.07
N GLU A 54 -7.93 -6.05 -11.19
CA GLU A 54 -8.30 -5.06 -12.21
C GLU A 54 -7.36 -5.06 -13.42
N ARG A 55 -6.27 -5.84 -13.35
CA ARG A 55 -5.18 -5.94 -14.35
C ARG A 55 -4.43 -4.63 -14.59
N GLU A 56 -4.58 -3.68 -13.69
CA GLU A 56 -4.02 -2.34 -13.80
C GLU A 56 -3.74 -1.81 -12.40
N VAL A 57 -2.60 -1.14 -12.24
CA VAL A 57 -2.28 -0.42 -11.00
C VAL A 57 -3.26 0.75 -10.88
N PRO A 58 -3.82 1.01 -9.68
CA PRO A 58 -4.70 2.15 -9.49
C PRO A 58 -4.06 3.46 -9.98
N TYR A 59 -4.85 4.26 -10.69
CA TYR A 59 -4.47 5.58 -11.20
C TYR A 59 -3.34 5.58 -12.25
N TRP A 60 -2.93 4.43 -12.79
CA TRP A 60 -1.83 4.34 -13.77
C TRP A 60 -2.05 5.17 -15.04
N ASN A 61 -3.29 5.19 -15.55
CA ASN A 61 -3.66 5.94 -16.75
C ASN A 61 -4.18 7.37 -16.47
N GLU A 62 -4.24 7.81 -15.22
CA GLU A 62 -4.64 9.18 -14.89
C GLU A 62 -3.48 10.14 -15.14
N THR A 63 -3.55 10.82 -16.29
CA THR A 63 -2.41 11.52 -16.88
C THR A 63 -2.21 12.94 -16.34
N SER A 64 -3.18 13.48 -15.61
CA SER A 64 -3.16 14.87 -15.11
C SER A 64 -2.70 15.02 -13.67
N VAL A 65 -2.70 13.93 -12.88
CA VAL A 65 -2.38 13.95 -11.44
C VAL A 65 -1.54 12.72 -11.13
N SER A 66 -0.43 12.89 -10.41
CA SER A 66 0.38 11.72 -10.05
C SER A 66 -0.44 10.77 -9.16
N PRO A 67 -0.33 9.43 -9.34
CA PRO A 67 -0.99 8.44 -8.48
C PRO A 67 -0.74 8.68 -6.99
N GLN A 68 0.46 9.20 -6.67
CA GLN A 68 0.87 9.59 -5.32
C GLN A 68 -0.04 10.67 -4.73
N LEU A 69 -0.31 11.72 -5.51
CA LEU A 69 -1.15 12.82 -5.08
C LEU A 69 -2.59 12.35 -4.90
N LEU A 70 -3.11 11.52 -5.81
CA LEU A 70 -4.46 10.95 -5.70
C LEU A 70 -4.60 10.06 -4.46
N ILE A 71 -3.62 9.22 -4.15
CA ILE A 71 -3.63 8.42 -2.91
C ILE A 71 -3.55 9.32 -1.68
N ALA A 72 -2.77 10.42 -1.73
CA ALA A 72 -2.65 11.35 -0.62
C ALA A 72 -3.93 12.20 -0.40
N THR A 73 -4.66 12.54 -1.46
CA THR A 73 -5.86 13.41 -1.40
C THR A 73 -7.16 12.65 -1.33
N GLU A 74 -7.31 11.57 -2.10
CA GLU A 74 -8.53 10.77 -2.20
C GLU A 74 -8.50 9.52 -1.29
N GLY A 75 -7.31 9.14 -0.81
CA GLY A 75 -7.13 8.03 0.10
C GLY A 75 -7.08 6.68 -0.61
N ILE A 76 -7.94 5.76 -0.18
CA ILE A 76 -7.91 4.36 -0.64
C ILE A 76 -8.40 4.28 -2.08
N PRO A 77 -7.65 3.63 -3.00
CA PRO A 77 -8.12 3.44 -4.35
C PRO A 77 -9.45 2.67 -4.37
N LYS A 78 -10.45 3.23 -5.04
CA LYS A 78 -11.77 2.60 -5.15
C LYS A 78 -11.72 1.50 -6.20
N LEU A 79 -12.17 0.32 -5.82
CA LEU A 79 -12.41 -0.77 -6.75
C LEU A 79 -13.47 -0.36 -7.79
N ARG A 80 -13.22 -0.66 -9.06
CA ARG A 80 -14.13 -0.40 -10.19
C ARG A 80 -15.41 -1.22 -10.07
N GLN A 81 -15.28 -2.50 -9.68
CA GLN A 81 -16.39 -3.45 -9.61
C GLN A 81 -16.39 -4.27 -8.31
N PRO A 82 -16.56 -3.63 -7.14
CA PRO A 82 -16.44 -4.31 -5.85
C PRO A 82 -17.46 -5.44 -5.68
N LYS A 83 -18.65 -5.33 -6.30
CA LYS A 83 -19.71 -6.34 -6.22
C LYS A 83 -19.34 -7.68 -6.86
N LEU A 84 -18.38 -7.71 -7.79
CA LEU A 84 -17.90 -8.93 -8.43
C LEU A 84 -16.87 -9.69 -7.57
N LEU A 85 -16.36 -9.05 -6.52
CA LEU A 85 -15.40 -9.65 -5.60
C LEU A 85 -16.09 -10.30 -4.43
N SER A 86 -15.49 -11.36 -3.90
CA SER A 86 -15.93 -11.99 -2.66
C SER A 86 -15.84 -10.98 -1.51
N SER A 87 -16.70 -11.14 -0.50
CA SER A 87 -16.60 -10.36 0.74
C SER A 87 -15.21 -10.53 1.36
N LEU A 88 -14.71 -11.75 1.40
CA LEU A 88 -13.38 -12.06 1.94
C LEU A 88 -12.26 -11.26 1.27
N LEU A 89 -12.26 -11.15 -0.06
CA LEU A 89 -11.24 -10.37 -0.76
C LEU A 89 -11.38 -8.88 -0.50
N ARG A 90 -12.61 -8.35 -0.47
CA ARG A 90 -12.85 -6.95 -0.13
C ARG A 90 -12.39 -6.62 1.28
N ASP A 91 -12.68 -7.50 2.23
CA ASP A 91 -12.31 -7.34 3.63
C ASP A 91 -10.78 -7.40 3.77
N PHE A 92 -10.13 -8.37 3.13
CA PHE A 92 -8.66 -8.46 3.06
C PHE A 92 -8.02 -7.18 2.50
N LEU A 93 -8.50 -6.67 1.36
CA LEU A 93 -8.01 -5.43 0.77
C LEU A 93 -8.25 -4.23 1.69
N SER A 94 -9.39 -4.19 2.40
CA SER A 94 -9.69 -3.13 3.37
C SER A 94 -8.73 -3.14 4.57
N CYS A 95 -8.30 -4.32 5.04
CA CYS A 95 -7.31 -4.46 6.11
C CYS A 95 -5.90 -4.02 5.66
N CYS A 96 -5.56 -4.28 4.38
CA CYS A 96 -4.28 -3.88 3.80
C CYS A 96 -4.19 -2.38 3.52
N LEU A 97 -5.27 -1.78 3.02
CA LEU A 97 -5.27 -0.40 2.51
C LEU A 97 -5.75 0.64 3.54
N GLN A 98 -5.47 0.44 4.83
CA GLN A 98 -5.73 1.49 5.83
C GLN A 98 -4.69 2.61 5.71
N THR A 99 -5.15 3.86 5.60
CA THR A 99 -4.28 5.04 5.52
C THR A 99 -3.56 5.32 6.83
N ASP A 100 -4.20 5.01 7.96
CA ASP A 100 -3.58 5.00 9.28
C ASP A 100 -2.81 3.68 9.50
N GLU A 101 -1.48 3.76 9.61
CA GLU A 101 -0.58 2.62 9.86
C GLU A 101 -1.01 1.82 11.11
N ALA A 102 -1.53 2.50 12.14
CA ALA A 102 -1.94 1.83 13.38
C ALA A 102 -3.14 0.91 13.17
N ARG A 103 -4.05 1.28 12.24
CA ARG A 103 -5.23 0.49 11.87
C ARG A 103 -4.95 -0.55 10.80
N ARG A 104 -3.88 -0.36 10.02
CA ARG A 104 -3.44 -1.31 8.99
C ARG A 104 -3.01 -2.62 9.66
N TRP A 105 -3.48 -3.74 9.15
CA TRP A 105 -3.10 -5.04 9.71
C TRP A 105 -1.64 -5.35 9.41
N SER A 106 -1.03 -6.15 10.27
CA SER A 106 0.29 -6.75 10.06
C SER A 106 0.18 -8.03 9.23
N ALA A 107 1.31 -8.49 8.69
CA ALA A 107 1.37 -9.76 7.97
C ALA A 107 0.84 -10.93 8.81
N LYS A 108 1.12 -10.93 10.13
CA LYS A 108 0.67 -11.99 11.03
C LYS A 108 -0.84 -12.00 11.22
N GLU A 109 -1.45 -10.82 11.30
CA GLU A 109 -2.91 -10.68 11.42
C GLU A 109 -3.62 -11.09 10.13
N LEU A 110 -3.06 -10.74 8.96
CA LEU A 110 -3.62 -11.10 7.65
C LEU A 110 -3.56 -12.60 7.32
N LEU A 111 -2.79 -13.39 8.07
CA LEU A 111 -2.67 -14.85 7.90
C LEU A 111 -3.72 -15.64 8.68
N GLN A 112 -4.52 -14.98 9.52
CA GLN A 112 -5.63 -15.60 10.26
C GLN A 112 -6.91 -15.64 9.40
#